data_AF-A0A521QFX2-F1
#
_entry.id   AF-A0A521QFX2-F1
#
_cell.length_a   1.000
_cell.length_b   1.000
_cell.length_c   1.000
_cell.angle_alpha   90.00
_cell.angle_beta   90.00
_cell.angle_gamma   90.00
#
_symmetry.space_group_name_H-M   'P 1'
#
loop_
_entity.id
_entity.type
_entity.pdbx_description
1 polymer ?
#
loop_
_entity_poly.entity_id
_entity_poly.type
_entity_poly.pdbx_seq_one_letter_code
_entity_poly.pdbx_strand_id
1 'polypeptide(L)'
;MAKVHNWQIGREMAYPYEAAFPRRQFAFVFNINRCIACQSCTMACKSTWTFNKGQEHMWWANVETKPYGGYPQFWDVKILELLEKANSGNQHWSGEPSADPKKPYGQFDGQTIFEAQKMLTPDSARILGYLPTDEEWNSPNIY
;
A
#
# COMPACT_ATOMS: atom_id res chain seq x y z
N MET A 1 -20.30 -0.45 -5.12
CA MET A 1 -18.90 -0.79 -5.48
C MET A 1 -18.95 -1.83 -6.59
N ALA A 2 -18.04 -1.74 -7.56
CA ALA A 2 -17.90 -2.75 -8.61
C ALA A 2 -17.31 -4.03 -8.01
N LYS A 3 -17.56 -5.17 -8.65
CA LYS A 3 -16.85 -6.43 -8.37
C LYS A 3 -15.74 -6.58 -9.39
N VAL A 4 -14.50 -6.60 -8.95
CA VAL A 4 -13.33 -6.70 -9.82
C VAL A 4 -12.49 -7.92 -9.43
N HIS A 5 -12.04 -8.69 -10.42
CA HIS A 5 -11.11 -9.79 -10.17
C HIS A 5 -9.72 -9.25 -9.91
N ASN A 6 -9.18 -9.54 -8.73
CA ASN A 6 -7.81 -9.18 -8.36
C ASN A 6 -6.96 -10.46 -8.34
N TRP A 7 -6.11 -10.59 -9.36
CA TRP A 7 -5.28 -11.79 -9.54
C TRP A 7 -4.22 -11.94 -8.46
N GLN A 8 -3.78 -10.84 -7.83
CA GLN A 8 -2.82 -10.89 -6.73
C GLN A 8 -3.39 -11.61 -5.50
N ILE A 9 -4.70 -11.49 -5.26
CA ILE A 9 -5.40 -12.16 -4.13
C ILE A 9 -6.26 -13.36 -4.57
N GLY A 10 -6.26 -13.68 -5.86
CA GLY A 10 -6.92 -14.86 -6.41
C GLY A 10 -8.45 -14.90 -6.36
N ARG A 11 -9.12 -13.76 -6.12
CA ARG A 11 -10.59 -13.67 -6.02
C ARG A 11 -11.17 -12.35 -6.52
N GLU A 12 -12.48 -12.32 -6.66
CA GLU A 12 -13.22 -11.05 -6.79
C GLU A 12 -13.23 -10.28 -5.47
N MET A 13 -13.09 -8.96 -5.57
CA MET A 13 -13.20 -8.04 -4.44
C MET A 13 -14.09 -6.84 -4.79
N ALA A 14 -14.67 -6.22 -3.77
CA ALA A 14 -15.35 -4.94 -3.94
C ALA A 14 -14.31 -3.82 -4.15
N TYR A 15 -14.47 -3.03 -5.22
CA TYR A 15 -13.59 -1.90 -5.53
C TYR A 15 -14.41 -0.65 -5.88
N PRO A 16 -13.93 0.57 -5.57
CA PRO A 16 -14.68 1.80 -5.86
C PRO A 16 -14.91 2.07 -7.35
N TYR A 17 -14.09 1.50 -8.24
CA TYR A 17 -14.12 1.76 -9.67
C TYR A 17 -14.35 0.46 -10.47
N GLU A 18 -14.86 0.58 -11.68
CA GLU A 18 -14.98 -0.53 -12.62
C GLU A 18 -13.59 -1.05 -13.05
N ALA A 19 -13.53 -2.32 -13.45
CA ALA A 19 -12.29 -2.92 -13.93
C ALA A 19 -11.80 -2.25 -15.22
N ALA A 20 -10.54 -1.80 -15.24
CA ALA A 20 -9.90 -1.21 -16.41
C ALA A 20 -8.55 -1.87 -16.66
N PHE A 21 -8.35 -2.40 -17.87
CA PHE A 21 -7.14 -3.13 -18.25
C PHE A 21 -6.44 -2.41 -19.41
N PRO A 22 -5.47 -1.51 -19.13
CA PRO A 22 -4.78 -0.79 -20.18
C PRO A 22 -3.94 -1.75 -21.04
N ARG A 23 -3.88 -1.49 -22.36
CA ARG A 23 -3.06 -2.29 -23.29
C ARG A 23 -1.56 -2.28 -22.95
N ARG A 24 -1.10 -1.23 -22.26
CA ARG A 24 0.28 -1.05 -21.82
C ARG A 24 0.28 -0.43 -20.43
N GLN A 25 1.07 -0.97 -19.51
CA GLN A 25 1.28 -0.47 -18.17
C GLN A 25 2.78 -0.24 -17.97
N PHE A 26 3.15 0.95 -17.51
CA PHE A 26 4.53 1.23 -17.10
C PHE A 26 4.78 0.55 -15.75
N ALA A 27 5.90 -0.16 -15.63
CA ALA A 27 6.24 -0.95 -14.46
C ALA A 27 7.69 -0.71 -14.04
N PHE A 28 7.95 -0.85 -12.75
CA PHE A 28 9.28 -0.78 -12.15
C PHE A 28 9.63 -2.11 -11.50
N VAL A 29 10.91 -2.46 -11.53
CA VAL A 29 11.45 -3.61 -10.79
C VAL A 29 12.66 -3.11 -10.01
N PHE A 30 12.63 -3.30 -8.69
CA PHE A 30 13.71 -2.91 -7.78
C PHE A 30 14.48 -4.15 -7.34
N ASN A 31 15.79 -4.20 -7.63
CA ASN A 31 16.65 -5.27 -7.14
C ASN A 31 17.19 -4.92 -5.75
N ILE A 32 16.53 -5.45 -4.72
CA ILE A 32 16.90 -5.20 -3.32
C ILE A 32 18.28 -5.76 -2.94
N ASN A 33 18.84 -6.72 -3.69
CA ASN A 33 20.20 -7.23 -3.46
C ASN A 33 21.30 -6.24 -3.87
N ARG A 34 20.96 -5.20 -4.64
CA ARG A 34 21.90 -4.13 -5.06
C ARG A 34 21.55 -2.76 -4.49
N CYS A 35 20.42 -2.65 -3.78
CA CYS A 35 20.05 -1.41 -3.13
C CYS A 35 21.02 -1.16 -1.96
N ILE A 36 21.66 0.01 -1.97
CA ILE A 36 22.56 0.46 -0.90
C ILE A 36 21.92 1.57 -0.04
N ALA A 37 20.61 1.77 -0.17
CA ALA A 37 19.83 2.78 0.55
C ALA A 37 20.40 4.21 0.52
N CYS A 38 21.08 4.60 -0.56
CA CYS A 38 21.80 5.88 -0.66
C CYS A 38 20.92 7.14 -0.80
N GLN A 39 19.59 7.01 -0.82
CA GLN A 39 18.62 8.11 -0.96
C GLN A 39 18.77 8.98 -2.23
N SER A 40 19.55 8.55 -3.22
CA SER A 40 19.74 9.33 -4.46
C SER A 40 18.45 9.45 -5.29
N CYS A 41 17.66 8.38 -5.38
CA CYS A 41 16.36 8.42 -6.04
C CYS A 41 15.36 9.33 -5.32
N THR A 42 15.36 9.31 -3.99
CA THR A 42 14.56 10.19 -3.13
C THR A 42 14.85 11.65 -3.44
N MET A 43 16.12 12.05 -3.46
CA MET A 43 16.51 13.43 -3.72
C MET A 43 16.30 13.86 -5.17
N ALA A 44 16.52 12.96 -6.14
CA ALA A 44 16.22 13.24 -7.55
C ALA A 44 14.72 13.54 -7.75
N CYS A 45 13.84 12.73 -7.14
CA CYS A 45 12.40 12.96 -7.18
C CYS A 45 12.01 14.27 -6.49
N LYS A 46 12.53 14.50 -5.27
CA LYS A 46 12.25 15.68 -4.46
C LYS A 46 12.59 16.98 -5.18
N SER A 47 13.81 17.07 -5.69
CA SER A 47 14.31 18.26 -6.38
C SER A 47 13.62 18.52 -7.71
N THR A 48 13.13 17.48 -8.38
CA THR A 48 12.43 17.64 -9.67
C THR A 48 10.96 18.02 -9.47
N TRP A 49 10.27 17.41 -8.50
CA TRP A 49 8.81 17.43 -8.47
C TRP A 49 8.20 18.07 -7.21
N THR A 50 8.80 17.86 -6.04
CA THR A 50 8.20 18.26 -4.75
C THR A 50 9.04 19.26 -3.97
N PHE A 51 9.66 20.21 -4.69
CA PHE A 51 10.53 21.25 -4.13
C PHE A 51 9.79 22.54 -3.73
N ASN A 52 8.50 22.68 -4.08
CA ASN A 52 7.75 23.91 -3.87
C ASN A 52 7.17 24.01 -2.44
N LYS A 53 6.82 25.24 -2.06
CA LYS A 53 6.18 25.53 -0.77
C LYS A 53 4.90 24.71 -0.58
N GLY A 54 4.74 24.10 0.59
CA GLY A 54 3.63 23.22 0.93
C GLY A 54 3.84 21.76 0.54
N GLN A 55 4.99 21.42 -0.04
CA GLN A 55 5.35 20.05 -0.44
C GLN A 55 6.60 19.54 0.30
N GLU A 56 7.04 20.22 1.34
CA GLU A 56 8.26 19.93 2.11
C GLU A 56 8.22 18.51 2.68
N HIS A 57 7.05 18.05 3.13
CA HIS A 57 6.80 16.70 3.63
C HIS A 57 6.37 15.70 2.54
N MET A 58 6.31 16.09 1.27
CA MET A 58 5.97 15.15 0.19
C MET A 58 7.22 14.46 -0.34
N TRP A 59 7.31 13.16 -0.09
CA TRP A 59 8.37 12.27 -0.56
C TRP A 59 7.79 11.17 -1.46
N TRP A 60 7.51 11.51 -2.72
CA TRP A 60 6.88 10.57 -3.67
C TRP A 60 7.73 9.34 -3.97
N ALA A 61 9.06 9.50 -3.95
CA ALA A 61 9.99 8.39 -3.88
C ALA A 61 10.72 8.50 -2.54
N ASN A 62 10.63 7.46 -1.72
CA ASN A 62 11.34 7.34 -0.45
C ASN A 62 11.99 5.95 -0.35
N VAL A 63 12.98 5.82 0.53
CA VAL A 63 13.68 4.55 0.78
C VAL A 63 13.70 4.31 2.28
N GLU A 64 13.06 3.24 2.74
CA GLU A 64 12.86 2.91 4.15
C GLU A 64 13.72 1.70 4.58
N THR A 65 14.27 1.74 5.80
CA THR A 65 15.02 0.62 6.40
C THR A 65 14.09 -0.33 7.15
N LYS A 66 13.73 -1.49 6.59
CA LYS A 66 12.93 -2.51 7.31
C LYS A 66 13.79 -3.30 8.31
N PRO A 67 13.24 -3.76 9.47
CA PRO A 67 11.84 -3.68 9.87
C PRO A 67 11.44 -2.37 10.57
N TYR A 68 12.39 -1.47 10.77
CA TYR A 68 12.16 -0.17 11.40
C TYR A 68 11.64 0.85 10.37
N GLY A 69 11.48 2.11 10.80
CA GLY A 69 11.12 3.20 9.92
C GLY A 69 9.72 3.11 9.31
N GLY A 70 9.53 3.84 8.20
CA GLY A 70 8.24 4.11 7.59
C GLY A 70 8.07 5.61 7.38
N TYR A 71 7.53 6.00 6.23
CA TYR A 71 7.10 7.39 6.02
C TYR A 71 5.70 7.45 5.42
N PRO A 72 4.69 7.91 6.17
CA PRO A 72 4.70 8.30 7.61
C PRO A 72 5.14 7.18 8.55
N GLN A 73 5.56 7.54 9.77
CA GLN A 73 6.05 6.57 10.75
C GLN A 73 5.04 5.40 10.96
N PHE A 74 5.51 4.17 10.73
CA PHE A 74 4.75 2.93 10.92
C PHE A 74 3.45 2.82 10.10
N TRP A 75 3.36 3.48 8.94
CA TRP A 75 2.15 3.47 8.12
C TRP A 75 1.65 2.06 7.76
N ASP A 76 2.57 1.13 7.51
CA ASP A 76 2.31 -0.25 7.12
C ASP A 76 1.81 -1.08 8.32
N VAL A 77 2.46 -0.99 9.48
CA VAL A 77 2.02 -1.67 10.70
C VAL A 77 0.65 -1.15 11.14
N LYS A 78 0.45 0.17 11.14
CA LYS A 78 -0.83 0.78 11.57
C LYS A 78 -1.99 0.39 10.68
N ILE A 79 -1.81 0.37 9.35
CA ILE A 79 -2.89 -0.07 8.45
C ILE A 79 -3.19 -1.57 8.63
N LEU A 80 -2.17 -2.41 8.86
CA LEU A 80 -2.37 -3.83 9.13
C LEU A 80 -3.10 -4.07 10.46
N GLU A 81 -2.78 -3.32 11.51
CA GLU A 81 -3.52 -3.38 12.78
C GLU A 81 -4.99 -2.97 12.61
N LEU A 82 -5.27 -1.96 11.78
CA LEU A 82 -6.64 -1.57 11.47
C LEU A 82 -7.39 -2.68 10.71
N LEU A 83 -6.72 -3.34 9.76
CA LEU A 83 -7.29 -4.49 9.04
C LEU A 83 -7.54 -5.69 9.97
N GLU A 84 -6.66 -5.95 10.92
CA GLU A 84 -6.84 -6.99 11.93
C GLU A 84 -8.01 -6.66 12.87
N LYS A 85 -8.16 -5.40 13.28
CA LYS A 85 -9.34 -4.95 14.05
C LYS A 85 -10.64 -5.08 13.24
N ALA A 86 -10.58 -4.85 11.93
CA ALA A 86 -11.75 -4.94 11.06
C ALA A 86 -12.19 -6.38 10.79
N ASN A 87 -11.24 -7.32 10.74
CA ASN A 87 -11.47 -8.72 10.36
C ASN A 87 -10.59 -9.68 11.17
N SER A 88 -10.77 -9.67 12.50
CA SER A 88 -9.87 -10.34 13.43
C SER A 88 -9.79 -11.85 13.21
N GLY A 89 -8.56 -12.36 13.13
CA GLY A 89 -8.27 -13.79 12.96
C GLY A 89 -8.57 -14.36 11.57
N ASN A 90 -9.06 -13.55 10.64
CA ASN A 90 -9.53 -14.01 9.33
C ASN A 90 -8.65 -13.51 8.17
N GLN A 91 -7.45 -13.03 8.45
CA GLN A 91 -6.47 -12.61 7.44
C GLN A 91 -5.57 -13.79 7.05
N HIS A 92 -6.07 -14.72 6.23
CA HIS A 92 -5.33 -15.91 5.83
C HIS A 92 -5.37 -16.18 4.33
N TRP A 93 -4.39 -16.95 3.87
CA TRP A 93 -4.33 -17.50 2.52
C TRP A 93 -4.87 -18.93 2.52
N SER A 94 -5.53 -19.32 1.45
CA SER A 94 -5.94 -20.68 1.14
C SER A 94 -5.45 -21.10 -0.24
N GLY A 95 -5.22 -22.40 -0.40
CA GLY A 95 -4.65 -22.96 -1.61
C GLY A 95 -3.14 -22.77 -1.72
N GLU A 96 -2.59 -23.24 -2.84
CA GLU A 96 -1.15 -23.27 -3.11
C GLU A 96 -0.84 -22.46 -4.37
N PRO A 97 0.39 -21.94 -4.52
CA PRO A 97 0.85 -21.34 -5.76
C PRO A 97 0.62 -22.26 -6.95
N SER A 98 0.12 -21.70 -8.05
CA SER A 98 -0.25 -22.47 -9.24
C SER A 98 0.12 -21.73 -10.52
N ALA A 99 0.14 -22.46 -11.63
CA ALA A 99 0.36 -21.87 -12.95
C ALA A 99 -0.88 -21.12 -13.49
N ASP A 100 -2.01 -21.11 -12.75
CA ASP A 100 -3.21 -20.36 -13.14
C ASP A 100 -2.96 -18.85 -13.01
N PRO A 101 -2.93 -18.09 -14.11
CA PRO A 101 -2.69 -16.65 -14.07
C PRO A 101 -3.78 -15.87 -13.33
N LYS A 102 -4.96 -16.46 -13.08
CA LYS A 102 -6.03 -15.81 -12.31
C LYS A 102 -5.79 -15.85 -10.80
N LYS A 103 -4.99 -16.79 -10.31
CA LYS A 103 -4.69 -17.00 -8.88
C LYS A 103 -3.32 -17.67 -8.69
N PRO A 104 -2.23 -17.04 -9.15
CA PRO A 104 -0.91 -17.67 -9.16
C PRO A 104 -0.35 -17.93 -7.76
N TYR A 105 -0.87 -17.25 -6.74
CA TYR A 105 -0.42 -17.34 -5.34
C TYR A 105 -1.41 -18.05 -4.41
N GLY A 106 -2.47 -18.67 -4.96
CA GLY A 106 -3.62 -19.12 -4.18
C GLY A 106 -4.66 -18.01 -4.02
N GLN A 107 -5.49 -18.11 -2.99
CA GLN A 107 -6.57 -17.16 -2.69
C GLN A 107 -6.37 -16.55 -1.30
N PHE A 108 -6.48 -15.22 -1.19
CA PHE A 108 -6.52 -14.55 0.09
C PHE A 108 -7.96 -14.38 0.55
N ASP A 109 -8.33 -15.02 1.66
CA ASP A 109 -9.69 -15.01 2.19
C ASP A 109 -9.96 -13.84 3.14
N GLY A 110 -8.91 -13.09 3.47
CA GLY A 110 -8.99 -11.88 4.28
C GLY A 110 -9.65 -10.69 3.56
N GLN A 111 -9.85 -9.60 4.30
CA GLN A 111 -10.44 -8.37 3.78
C GLN A 111 -9.34 -7.40 3.31
N THR A 112 -9.58 -6.74 2.18
CA THR A 112 -8.75 -5.61 1.74
C THR A 112 -9.18 -4.31 2.42
N ILE A 113 -8.36 -3.26 2.31
CA ILE A 113 -8.71 -1.90 2.78
C ILE A 113 -9.97 -1.33 2.13
N PHE A 114 -10.41 -1.85 0.99
CA PHE A 114 -11.64 -1.45 0.30
C PHE A 114 -12.89 -2.17 0.84
N GLU A 115 -12.71 -3.33 1.47
CA GLU A 115 -13.79 -4.21 1.93
C GLU A 115 -14.09 -4.06 3.42
N ALA A 116 -13.17 -3.48 4.19
CA ALA A 116 -13.30 -3.21 5.63
C ALA A 116 -14.27 -2.06 5.97
N GLN A 117 -15.46 -2.07 5.37
CA GLN A 117 -16.44 -0.97 5.40
C GLN A 117 -16.92 -0.60 6.82
N LYS A 118 -16.93 -1.57 7.73
CA LYS A 118 -17.41 -1.39 9.11
C LYS A 118 -16.54 -0.45 9.96
N MET A 119 -15.31 -0.21 9.53
CA MET A 119 -14.32 0.61 10.24
C MET A 119 -14.03 1.94 9.52
N LEU A 120 -14.79 2.25 8.47
CA LEU A 120 -14.62 3.51 7.73
C LEU A 120 -15.08 4.68 8.58
N THR A 121 -14.15 5.59 8.85
CA THR A 121 -14.43 6.86 9.52
C THR A 121 -13.62 7.95 8.84
N PRO A 122 -14.19 9.15 8.59
CA PRO A 122 -15.62 9.51 8.67
C PRO A 122 -16.47 8.83 7.58
N ASP A 123 -17.79 9.03 7.56
CA ASP A 123 -18.72 8.43 6.58
C ASP A 123 -18.36 8.71 5.10
N SER A 124 -17.56 9.76 4.84
CA SER A 124 -17.05 10.08 3.50
C SER A 124 -15.84 9.23 3.08
N ALA A 125 -15.24 8.48 4.00
CA ALA A 125 -14.11 7.61 3.74
C ALA A 125 -14.52 6.48 2.79
N ARG A 126 -13.70 6.25 1.77
CA ARG A 126 -13.90 5.18 0.77
C ARG A 126 -13.03 3.95 0.99
N ILE A 127 -11.98 4.12 1.80
CA ILE A 127 -10.97 3.12 2.11
C ILE A 127 -10.67 3.17 3.59
N LEU A 128 -10.35 2.01 4.16
CA LEU A 128 -9.78 1.94 5.49
C LEU A 128 -8.42 2.64 5.46
N GLY A 129 -8.23 3.54 6.39
CA GLY A 129 -7.03 4.34 6.51
C GLY A 129 -7.05 5.12 7.80
N TYR A 130 -5.95 5.80 8.07
CA TYR A 130 -5.86 6.78 9.13
C TYR A 130 -5.20 8.03 8.57
N LEU A 131 -5.43 9.16 9.23
CA LEU A 131 -4.70 10.38 8.94
C LEU A 131 -3.51 10.43 9.90
N PRO A 132 -2.26 10.36 9.40
CA PRO A 132 -1.09 10.45 10.26
C PRO A 132 -0.99 11.82 10.90
N THR A 133 -0.51 11.87 12.14
CA THR A 133 -0.28 13.13 12.85
C THR A 133 0.93 13.88 12.28
N ASP A 134 1.04 15.17 12.58
CA ASP A 134 2.19 15.98 12.15
C ASP A 134 3.52 15.39 12.63
N GLU A 135 3.54 14.79 13.83
CA GLU A 135 4.74 14.10 14.35
C GLU A 135 5.17 12.91 13.50
N GLU A 136 4.23 12.18 12.89
CA GLU A 136 4.52 11.05 12.02
C GLU A 136 5.10 11.49 10.67
N TRP A 137 4.82 12.72 10.24
CA TRP A 137 5.31 13.33 9.00
C TRP A 137 6.64 14.06 9.15
N ASN A 138 7.09 14.29 10.39
CA ASN A 138 8.16 15.23 10.70
C ASN A 138 9.48 14.92 9.98
N SER A 139 9.88 13.65 9.89
CA SER A 139 11.06 13.30 9.09
C SER A 139 10.94 11.92 8.44
N PRO A 140 11.34 11.78 7.17
CA PRO A 140 11.61 10.46 6.59
C PRO A 140 12.89 9.88 7.21
N ASN A 141 12.97 8.54 7.27
CA ASN A 141 14.20 7.81 7.65
C ASN A 141 14.75 8.16 9.03
N ILE A 142 13.86 8.35 9.99
CA ILE A 142 14.21 8.26 11.41
C ILE A 142 14.40 6.76 11.68
N TYR A 143 15.45 6.39 12.42
CA TYR A 143 15.99 5.03 12.69
C TYR A 143 17.07 4.52 11.71
#